data_AF-A0A7Z9GD98-F1
#
_entry.id   AF-A0A7Z9GD98-F1
#
_cell.length_a   1.000
_cell.length_b   1.000
_cell.length_c   1.000
_cell.angle_alpha   90.00
_cell.angle_beta   90.00
_cell.angle_gamma   90.00
#
_symmetry.space_group_name_H-M   'P 1'
#
loop_
_entity.id
_entity.type
_entity.pdbx_description
1 polymer ?
#
loop_
_entity_poly.entity_id
_entity_poly.type
_entity_poly.pdbx_seq_one_letter_code
_entity_poly.pdbx_strand_id
1 'polypeptide(L)'
;MVAKRPRDPNQFIKPPGYEGGKTALNEFIRKHLVYPQAALEKRIEGIVKVEYDLDHKGKVVKATAKSDLGHGCEEEAIRIVKLLRYSTLRHRGVKVTFHKSINIVFRLPPPAQQGKITYTYTTKPKSEVKKEVKQKKGGAGYTITIKPGPNT
;
A
#
# COMPACT_ATOMS: atom_id res chain seq x y z
N MET A 1 -31.69 -41.96 18.05
CA MET A 1 -31.16 -40.62 18.36
C MET A 1 -29.69 -40.58 17.93
N VAL A 2 -29.32 -39.71 16.99
CA VAL A 2 -27.92 -39.60 16.53
C VAL A 2 -27.13 -38.78 17.55
N ALA A 3 -26.19 -39.41 18.25
CA ALA A 3 -25.30 -38.74 19.19
C ALA A 3 -24.46 -37.69 18.44
N LYS A 4 -24.68 -36.40 18.73
CA LYS A 4 -23.82 -35.32 18.28
C LYS A 4 -22.48 -35.48 19.03
N ARG A 5 -21.43 -35.87 18.31
CA ARG A 5 -20.07 -35.96 18.86
C ARG A 5 -19.70 -34.61 19.51
N PRO A 6 -19.11 -34.60 20.72
CA PRO A 6 -18.67 -33.37 21.35
C PRO A 6 -17.62 -32.68 20.47
N ARG A 7 -17.74 -31.36 20.28
CA ARG A 7 -16.73 -30.57 19.57
C ARG A 7 -15.52 -30.44 20.47
N ASP A 8 -14.40 -31.05 20.10
CA ASP A 8 -13.13 -30.92 20.82
C ASP A 8 -12.72 -29.44 20.91
N PRO A 9 -12.55 -28.86 22.11
CA PRO A 9 -12.19 -27.45 22.28
C PRO A 9 -10.76 -27.14 21.81
N ASN A 10 -9.94 -28.16 21.51
CA ASN A 10 -8.58 -27.98 20.98
C ASN A 10 -8.53 -27.98 19.43
N GLN A 11 -9.69 -27.98 18.76
CA GLN A 11 -9.82 -28.02 17.30
C GLN A 11 -10.04 -26.62 16.69
N PHE A 12 -9.37 -25.59 17.18
CA PHE A 12 -9.43 -24.26 16.57
C PHE A 12 -8.61 -24.23 15.28
N ILE A 13 -9.31 -24.16 14.14
CA ILE A 13 -8.70 -23.92 12.83
C ILE A 13 -8.15 -22.49 12.83
N LYS A 14 -6.82 -22.36 12.89
CA LYS A 14 -6.14 -21.07 12.76
C LYS A 14 -6.24 -20.56 11.31
N PRO A 15 -6.65 -19.30 11.09
CA PRO A 15 -6.71 -18.74 9.74
C PRO A 15 -5.30 -18.52 9.17
N PRO A 16 -5.12 -18.65 7.84
CA PRO A 16 -3.83 -18.42 7.20
C PRO A 16 -3.43 -16.94 7.32
N GLY A 17 -2.18 -16.71 7.69
CA GLY A 17 -1.56 -15.38 7.72
C GLY A 17 -0.93 -15.04 6.36
N TYR A 18 -0.85 -13.75 6.04
CA TYR A 18 0.04 -13.33 4.96
C TYR A 18 1.47 -13.22 5.51
N GLU A 19 2.46 -13.59 4.72
CA GLU A 19 3.87 -13.50 5.13
C GLU A 19 4.25 -12.03 5.35
N GLY A 20 4.80 -11.71 6.52
CA GLY A 20 5.04 -10.31 6.92
C GLY A 20 3.80 -9.54 7.36
N GLY A 21 2.64 -10.20 7.49
CA GLY A 21 1.43 -9.62 8.06
C GLY A 21 0.71 -8.63 7.15
N LYS A 22 -0.06 -7.71 7.75
CA LYS A 22 -0.91 -6.76 7.01
C LYS A 22 -0.10 -5.69 6.27
N THR A 23 1.05 -5.30 6.80
CA THR A 23 1.93 -4.29 6.20
C THR A 23 2.53 -4.80 4.90
N ALA A 24 3.14 -6.00 4.92
CA ALA A 24 3.68 -6.64 3.73
C ALA A 24 2.62 -6.90 2.66
N LEU A 25 1.39 -7.25 3.06
CA LEU A 25 0.27 -7.39 2.14
C LEU A 25 -0.07 -6.07 1.44
N ASN A 26 -0.18 -4.97 2.20
CA ASN A 26 -0.44 -3.66 1.63
C ASN A 26 0.68 -3.18 0.73
N GLU A 27 1.94 -3.44 1.09
CA GLU A 27 3.09 -3.12 0.23
C GLU A 27 3.08 -3.94 -1.06
N PHE A 28 2.77 -5.24 -0.99
CA PHE A 28 2.64 -6.09 -2.16
C PHE A 28 1.57 -5.54 -3.11
N ILE A 29 0.40 -5.18 -2.58
CA ILE A 29 -0.67 -4.57 -3.37
C ILE A 29 -0.17 -3.30 -4.02
N ARG A 30 0.42 -2.37 -3.26
CA ARG A 30 0.94 -1.10 -3.81
C ARG A 30 2.00 -1.30 -4.91
N LYS A 31 2.87 -2.30 -4.77
CA LYS A 31 3.92 -2.62 -5.75
C LYS A 31 3.37 -3.21 -7.04
N HIS A 32 2.29 -4.00 -6.95
CA HIS A 32 1.70 -4.67 -8.10
C HIS A 32 0.47 -3.97 -8.67
N LEU A 33 -0.03 -2.92 -8.01
CA LEU A 33 -1.19 -2.16 -8.43
C LEU A 33 -0.87 -1.30 -9.65
N VAL A 34 -1.52 -1.61 -10.76
CA VAL A 34 -1.45 -0.85 -12.01
C VAL A 34 -2.75 -0.09 -12.18
N TYR A 35 -2.69 1.23 -12.20
CA TYR A 35 -3.90 2.03 -12.38
C TYR A 35 -4.42 1.91 -13.82
N PRO A 36 -5.67 1.46 -14.05
CA PRO A 36 -6.23 1.34 -15.39
C PRO A 36 -6.32 2.70 -16.09
N GLN A 37 -6.02 2.75 -17.39
CA GLN A 37 -6.07 3.99 -18.19
C GLN A 37 -7.48 4.63 -18.15
N ALA A 38 -8.52 3.83 -18.32
CA ALA A 38 -9.91 4.31 -18.29
C ALA A 38 -10.28 4.99 -16.95
N ALA A 39 -9.71 4.52 -15.83
CA ALA A 39 -9.93 5.11 -14.52
C ALA A 39 -9.06 6.37 -14.31
N LEU A 40 -7.86 6.44 -14.92
CA LEU A 40 -7.01 7.64 -14.90
C LEU A 40 -7.63 8.80 -15.69
N GLU A 41 -8.11 8.52 -16.90
CA GLU A 41 -8.74 9.51 -17.78
C GLU A 41 -9.97 10.14 -17.13
N LYS A 42 -10.77 9.31 -16.45
CA LYS A 42 -11.98 9.74 -15.73
C LYS A 42 -11.71 10.22 -14.30
N ARG A 43 -10.45 10.21 -13.85
CA ARG A 43 -10.03 10.63 -12.50
C ARG A 43 -10.85 9.94 -11.38
N ILE A 44 -11.05 8.62 -11.51
CA ILE A 44 -11.89 7.84 -10.59
C ILE A 44 -11.06 7.31 -9.45
N GLU A 45 -11.27 7.83 -8.25
CA GLU A 45 -10.66 7.33 -7.00
C GLU A 45 -11.66 6.52 -6.18
N GLY A 46 -11.18 5.55 -5.41
CA GLY A 46 -12.08 4.78 -4.56
C GLY A 46 -11.45 3.57 -3.90
N ILE A 47 -12.30 2.78 -3.25
CA ILE A 47 -11.93 1.54 -2.59
C ILE A 47 -12.67 0.41 -3.27
N VAL A 48 -11.92 -0.57 -3.76
CA VAL A 48 -12.48 -1.81 -4.30
C VAL A 48 -12.37 -2.89 -3.24
N LYS A 49 -13.51 -3.37 -2.75
CA LYS A 49 -13.61 -4.52 -1.86
C LYS A 49 -13.63 -5.79 -2.71
N VAL A 50 -12.69 -6.69 -2.46
CA VAL A 50 -12.60 -7.99 -3.12
C VAL A 50 -12.78 -9.10 -2.10
N GLU A 51 -13.72 -10.00 -2.37
CA GLU A 51 -13.95 -11.23 -1.62
C GLU A 51 -13.32 -12.39 -2.36
N TYR A 52 -12.58 -13.24 -1.65
CA TYR A 52 -11.85 -14.34 -2.25
C TYR A 52 -11.73 -15.55 -1.32
N ASP A 53 -11.58 -16.71 -1.96
CA ASP A 53 -11.50 -18.01 -1.31
C ASP A 53 -10.05 -18.50 -1.35
N LEU A 54 -9.48 -18.76 -0.18
CA LEU A 54 -8.15 -19.32 -0.02
C LEU A 54 -8.23 -20.83 0.20
N ASP A 55 -7.49 -21.57 -0.62
CA ASP A 55 -7.31 -23.01 -0.44
C ASP A 55 -6.37 -23.31 0.74
N HIS A 56 -6.40 -24.55 1.22
CA HIS A 56 -5.47 -25.07 2.25
C HIS A 56 -3.98 -24.91 1.87
N LYS A 57 -3.67 -24.78 0.58
CA LYS A 57 -2.33 -24.49 0.04
C LYS A 57 -1.98 -23.00 -0.03
N GLY A 58 -2.83 -22.12 0.52
CA GLY A 58 -2.60 -20.67 0.54
C GLY A 58 -2.73 -19.99 -0.83
N LYS A 59 -3.35 -20.67 -1.81
CA LYS A 59 -3.63 -20.11 -3.14
C LYS A 59 -5.05 -19.59 -3.19
N VAL A 60 -5.27 -18.46 -3.86
CA VAL A 60 -6.61 -17.96 -4.15
C VAL A 60 -7.26 -18.81 -5.25
N VAL A 61 -8.44 -19.37 -4.97
CA VAL A 61 -9.21 -20.22 -5.89
C VAL A 61 -10.27 -19.38 -6.63
N LYS A 62 -11.00 -18.56 -5.88
CA LYS A 62 -12.06 -17.71 -6.40
C LYS A 62 -11.85 -16.30 -5.88
N ALA A 63 -12.07 -15.30 -6.73
CA ALA A 63 -12.01 -13.89 -6.36
C ALA A 63 -13.15 -13.15 -7.06
N THR A 64 -13.89 -12.34 -6.30
CA THR A 64 -15.06 -11.58 -6.75
C THR A 64 -14.98 -10.17 -6.18
N ALA A 65 -15.05 -9.16 -7.03
CA ALA A 65 -15.19 -7.78 -6.58
C ALA A 65 -16.63 -7.53 -6.12
N LYS A 66 -16.80 -6.81 -5.01
CA LYS A 66 -18.10 -6.40 -4.45
C LYS A 66 -18.36 -4.90 -4.53
N SER A 67 -17.41 -4.15 -5.09
CA SER A 67 -17.52 -2.71 -5.29
C SER A 67 -17.80 -2.44 -6.75
N ASP A 68 -18.73 -1.53 -7.02
CA ASP A 68 -19.12 -1.09 -8.36
C ASP A 68 -18.38 0.19 -8.78
N LEU A 69 -17.04 0.18 -8.67
CA LEU A 69 -16.22 1.36 -9.03
C LEU A 69 -16.07 1.48 -10.56
N GLY A 70 -16.15 0.35 -11.26
CA GLY A 70 -16.06 0.27 -12.71
C GLY A 70 -14.68 0.66 -13.27
N HIS A 71 -14.66 0.95 -14.57
CA HIS A 71 -13.52 1.53 -15.29
C HIS A 71 -12.21 0.72 -15.24
N GLY A 72 -12.30 -0.61 -15.05
CA GLY A 72 -11.14 -1.50 -15.01
C GLY A 72 -10.53 -1.71 -13.61
N CYS A 73 -11.02 -0.99 -12.59
CA CYS A 73 -10.46 -1.06 -11.24
C CYS A 73 -10.74 -2.41 -10.58
N GLU A 74 -11.88 -3.02 -10.88
CA GLU A 74 -12.31 -4.31 -10.33
C GLU A 74 -11.48 -5.47 -10.90
N GLU A 75 -11.27 -5.46 -12.21
CA GLU A 75 -10.47 -6.45 -12.93
C GLU A 75 -9.02 -6.44 -12.44
N GLU A 76 -8.45 -5.24 -12.27
CA GLU A 76 -7.12 -5.07 -11.71
C GLU A 76 -7.04 -5.55 -10.27
N ALA A 77 -8.03 -5.22 -9.44
CA ALA A 77 -8.09 -5.68 -8.06
C ALA A 77 -8.16 -7.22 -7.98
N ILE A 78 -8.97 -7.86 -8.83
CA ILE A 78 -9.06 -9.31 -8.96
C ILE A 78 -7.72 -9.92 -9.40
N ARG A 79 -7.01 -9.28 -10.34
CA ARG A 79 -5.69 -9.73 -10.81
C ARG A 79 -4.68 -9.76 -9.67
N ILE A 80 -4.58 -8.69 -8.89
CA ILE A 80 -3.66 -8.60 -7.74
C ILE A 80 -4.00 -9.67 -6.70
N VAL A 81 -5.29 -9.83 -6.38
CA VAL A 81 -5.72 -10.83 -5.40
C VAL A 81 -5.37 -12.25 -5.84
N LYS A 82 -5.52 -12.58 -7.13
CA LYS A 82 -5.11 -13.88 -7.67
C LYS A 82 -3.60 -14.15 -7.58
N LEU A 83 -2.77 -13.10 -7.52
CA LEU A 83 -1.31 -13.22 -7.35
C LEU A 83 -0.89 -13.45 -5.89
N LEU A 84 -1.79 -13.20 -4.94
CA LEU A 84 -1.48 -13.37 -3.51
C LEU A 84 -1.21 -14.84 -3.17
N ARG A 85 -0.17 -15.04 -2.37
CA ARG A 85 0.14 -16.33 -1.75
C ARG A 85 0.18 -16.17 -0.24
N TYR A 86 -0.58 -17.02 0.45
CA TYR A 86 -0.65 -17.06 1.90
C TYR A 86 0.20 -18.21 2.45
N SER A 87 0.65 -18.08 3.69
CA SER A 87 1.37 -19.17 4.34
C SER A 87 0.41 -20.33 4.61
N THR A 88 0.85 -21.54 4.27
CA THR A 88 0.03 -22.75 4.43
C THR A 88 0.11 -23.23 5.86
N LEU A 89 -1.04 -23.32 6.54
CA LEU A 89 -1.12 -24.03 7.82
C LEU A 89 -1.55 -25.48 7.59
N ARG A 90 -0.75 -26.43 8.09
CA ARG A 90 -1.12 -27.84 8.08
C ARG A 90 -2.16 -28.10 9.17
N HIS A 91 -3.43 -28.17 8.81
CA HIS A 91 -4.48 -28.66 9.70
C HIS A 91 -4.57 -30.17 9.56
N ARG A 92 -4.21 -30.92 10.61
CA ARG A 92 -4.30 -32.40 10.83
C ARG A 92 -5.12 -33.22 9.80
N GLY A 93 -4.73 -33.24 8.54
CA GLY A 93 -5.43 -33.93 7.44
C GLY A 93 -6.73 -33.30 6.92
N VAL A 94 -7.16 -32.13 7.40
CA VAL A 94 -8.42 -31.48 6.97
C VAL A 94 -8.13 -30.39 5.93
N LYS A 95 -8.71 -30.53 4.74
CA LYS A 95 -8.70 -29.48 3.72
C LYS A 95 -9.73 -28.42 4.11
N VAL A 96 -9.26 -27.21 4.39
CA VAL A 96 -10.12 -26.08 4.76
C VAL A 96 -9.97 -24.97 3.72
N THR A 97 -11.11 -24.44 3.28
CA THR A 97 -11.19 -23.24 2.46
C THR A 97 -11.53 -22.06 3.35
N PHE A 98 -10.82 -20.94 3.21
CA PHE A 98 -11.06 -19.72 3.98
C PHE A 98 -11.63 -18.62 3.09
N HIS A 99 -12.79 -18.09 3.48
CA HIS A 99 -13.37 -16.91 2.84
C HIS A 99 -12.77 -15.65 3.48
N LYS A 100 -12.20 -14.76 2.65
CA LYS A 100 -11.60 -13.50 3.10
C LYS A 100 -12.03 -12.34 2.23
N SER A 101 -11.94 -11.14 2.80
CA SER A 101 -12.16 -9.89 2.10
C SER A 101 -10.95 -8.96 2.26
N ILE A 102 -10.62 -8.23 1.21
CA ILE A 102 -9.58 -7.19 1.22
C ILE A 102 -10.08 -5.92 0.54
N ASN A 103 -9.63 -4.78 1.04
CA ASN A 103 -9.93 -3.47 0.48
C ASN A 103 -8.69 -2.94 -0.23
N ILE A 104 -8.78 -2.72 -1.52
CA ILE A 104 -7.72 -2.15 -2.36
C ILE A 104 -8.08 -0.70 -2.64
N VAL A 105 -7.19 0.22 -2.28
CA VAL A 105 -7.43 1.66 -2.42
C VAL A 105 -6.77 2.16 -3.70
N PHE A 106 -7.58 2.71 -4.60
CA PHE A 106 -7.13 3.41 -5.80
C PHE A 106 -7.11 4.91 -5.50
N ARG A 107 -5.90 5.48 -5.51
CA ARG A 107 -5.68 6.92 -5.33
C ARG A 107 -4.97 7.46 -6.57
N LEU A 108 -5.44 8.59 -7.07
CA LEU A 108 -4.77 9.26 -8.16
C LEU A 108 -3.39 9.71 -7.70
N PRO A 109 -2.36 9.55 -8.55
CA PRO A 109 -1.10 10.21 -8.28
C PRO A 109 -1.37 11.72 -8.20
N PRO A 110 -0.77 12.44 -7.23
CA PRO A 110 -0.87 13.89 -7.23
C PRO A 110 -0.42 14.40 -8.60
N PRO A 111 -1.08 15.44 -9.16
CA PRO A 111 -0.65 16.01 -10.42
C PRO A 111 0.83 16.33 -10.29
N ALA A 112 1.64 15.83 -11.23
CA ALA A 112 3.06 16.11 -11.26
C ALA A 112 3.20 17.62 -11.12
N GLN A 113 3.74 18.08 -9.98
CA GLN A 113 4.04 19.48 -9.78
C GLN A 113 5.09 19.80 -10.83
N GLN A 114 4.65 20.34 -11.96
CA GLN A 114 5.51 21.00 -12.91
C GLN A 114 6.20 22.09 -12.10
N GLY A 115 7.43 21.81 -11.67
CA GLY A 115 8.19 22.71 -10.84
C GLY A 115 8.24 24.06 -11.54
N LYS A 116 7.63 25.09 -10.95
CA LYS A 116 7.90 26.46 -11.37
C LYS A 116 9.35 26.73 -11.00
N ILE A 117 10.23 26.68 -11.99
CA ILE A 117 11.65 26.99 -11.84
C ILE A 117 11.72 28.52 -11.70
N THR A 118 11.85 29.01 -10.47
CA THR A 118 12.08 30.44 -10.24
C THR A 118 13.55 30.74 -10.54
N TYR A 119 13.82 31.45 -11.62
CA TYR A 119 15.15 31.98 -11.93
C TYR A 119 15.39 33.27 -11.13
N THR A 120 16.28 33.24 -10.14
CA THR A 120 16.88 34.46 -9.59
C THR A 120 18.27 34.62 -10.20
N TYR A 121 18.41 35.51 -11.18
CA TYR A 121 19.70 35.94 -11.68
C TYR A 121 20.34 36.88 -10.65
N THR A 122 21.36 36.40 -9.94
CA THR A 122 22.19 37.23 -9.06
C THR A 122 23.50 37.56 -9.79
N THR A 123 23.56 38.75 -10.36
CA THR A 123 24.79 39.34 -10.89
C THR A 123 25.73 39.63 -9.71
N LYS A 124 26.84 38.90 -9.63
CA LYS A 124 27.89 39.07 -8.61
C LYS A 124 28.76 40.31 -8.93
N PRO A 125 29.52 40.85 -7.96
CA PRO A 125 30.90 40.35 -7.88
C PRO A 125 31.51 40.23 -6.47
N LYS A 126 32.42 39.25 -6.35
CA LYS A 126 33.63 39.15 -5.49
C LYS A 126 33.40 39.03 -3.97
N SER A 127 33.79 37.95 -3.27
CA SER A 127 35.13 37.31 -3.21
C SER A 127 34.97 35.88 -2.61
N GLU A 128 35.43 34.80 -3.24
CA GLU A 128 36.69 34.05 -2.94
C GLU A 128 36.82 33.67 -1.43
N VAL A 129 36.88 32.41 -0.95
CA VAL A 129 37.53 31.18 -1.45
C VAL A 129 36.94 29.92 -0.77
N LYS A 130 36.81 28.86 -1.58
CA LYS A 130 36.77 27.39 -1.36
C LYS A 130 36.59 26.83 0.08
N LYS A 131 35.71 25.83 0.19
CA LYS A 131 36.09 24.39 0.24
C LYS A 131 34.86 23.48 0.22
N GLU A 132 34.92 22.47 -0.65
CA GLU A 132 34.08 21.27 -0.61
C GLU A 132 34.28 20.52 0.73
N VAL A 133 33.27 19.78 1.20
CA VAL A 133 33.31 18.30 1.38
C VAL A 133 31.98 17.76 1.94
N LYS A 134 31.62 16.58 1.42
CA LYS A 134 30.46 15.71 1.63
C LYS A 134 30.11 15.34 3.09
N GLN A 135 28.78 15.19 3.30
CA GLN A 135 28.03 14.23 4.15
C GLN A 135 28.69 13.64 5.43
N LYS A 136 28.15 13.99 6.63
CA LYS A 136 27.15 13.21 7.42
C LYS A 136 27.02 13.70 8.89
N LYS A 137 25.79 13.53 9.42
CA LYS A 137 25.33 13.37 10.83
C LYS A 137 25.30 14.58 11.80
N GLY A 138 24.10 14.75 12.38
CA GLY A 138 23.89 15.00 13.82
C GLY A 138 23.74 16.45 14.28
N GLY A 139 22.91 16.66 15.30
CA GLY A 139 23.05 17.80 16.23
C GLY A 139 21.94 18.84 16.20
N ALA A 140 21.50 19.23 17.40
CA ALA A 140 20.34 20.06 17.71
C ALA A 140 20.61 21.58 17.69
N GLY A 141 19.52 22.36 17.68
CA GLY A 141 19.44 23.75 18.14
C GLY A 141 19.85 24.80 17.10
N TYR A 142 19.38 26.05 17.11
CA TYR A 142 18.31 26.79 17.80
C TYR A 142 18.09 28.05 16.93
N THR A 143 16.92 28.69 16.98
CA THR A 143 16.67 29.96 16.26
C THR A 143 16.67 31.13 17.24
N ILE A 144 17.54 32.11 17.01
CA ILE A 144 17.56 33.40 17.70
C ILE A 144 16.98 34.43 16.73
N THR A 145 15.88 35.05 17.12
CA THR A 145 15.13 36.02 16.31
C THR A 145 15.57 37.43 16.64
N ILE A 146 15.95 38.22 15.64
CA ILE A 146 16.28 39.64 15.81
C ILE A 146 15.60 40.42 14.69
N LYS A 147 14.71 41.35 15.06
CA LYS A 147 13.90 42.18 14.16
C LYS A 147 14.74 43.30 13.54
N PRO A 148 14.59 43.63 12.24
CA PRO A 148 15.29 44.77 11.64
C PRO A 148 14.66 46.11 12.04
N GLY A 149 15.52 47.06 12.46
CA GLY A 149 15.18 48.48 12.66
C GLY A 149 15.35 49.30 11.37
N PRO A 150 14.88 50.57 11.38
CA PRO A 150 14.31 51.25 10.22
C PRO A 150 15.36 51.80 9.26
N ASN A 151 15.08 51.71 7.96
CA ASN A 151 15.84 52.45 6.95
C ASN A 151 15.13 53.79 6.67
N THR A 152 15.98 54.80 6.51
CA THR A 152 15.78 56.25 6.36
C THR A 152 14.60 56.69 5.49
#